data_AF-A0A2V2DWV3-F1
#
_entry.id   AF-A0A2V2DWV3-F1
#
_cell.length_a   1.000
_cell.length_b   1.000
_cell.length_c   1.000
_cell.angle_alpha   90.00
_cell.angle_beta   90.00
_cell.angle_gamma   90.00
#
_symmetry.space_group_name_H-M   'P 1'
#
loop_
_entity.id
_entity.type
_entity.pdbx_description
1 polymer ?
#
loop_
_entity_poly.entity_id
_entity_poly.type
_entity_poly.pdbx_seq_one_letter_code
_entity_poly.pdbx_strand_id
1 'polypeptide(L)'
;MDPVDLRAGDQLRLLNGAYVVVEEIAHELLEVPVTVYNFEVADFHTYFVSGSAVLVHNSCSGKPTSTNQMQSQVRRNQAPKAVDRVDGPHIAGQQPHIHFKDGTSINMDGTIHDKINGIPTITKQIKIWLEDNGWSVK
;
A
#
# COMPACT_ATOMS: atom_id res chain seq x y z
N MET A 1 9.11 -11.52 -5.83
CA MET A 1 10.14 -11.54 -6.89
C MET A 1 11.40 -11.01 -6.26
N ASP A 2 12.44 -11.82 -6.24
CA ASP A 2 13.75 -11.44 -5.73
C ASP A 2 14.32 -10.25 -6.52
N PRO A 3 15.15 -9.37 -5.94
CA PRO A 3 15.77 -8.22 -6.62
C PRO A 3 16.76 -8.57 -7.74
N VAL A 4 16.68 -9.79 -8.28
CA VAL A 4 17.77 -10.48 -9.00
C VAL A 4 17.47 -10.69 -10.48
N ASP A 5 16.66 -9.85 -11.11
CA ASP A 5 16.35 -10.02 -12.53
C ASP A 5 16.23 -8.70 -13.32
N LEU A 6 16.94 -7.65 -12.90
CA LEU A 6 17.27 -6.56 -13.82
C LEU A 6 18.36 -7.06 -14.78
N ARG A 7 18.18 -6.83 -16.08
CA ARG A 7 19.15 -7.19 -17.11
C ARG A 7 19.50 -5.96 -17.94
N ALA A 8 20.70 -5.96 -18.53
CA ALA A 8 21.06 -4.95 -19.51
C ALA A 8 20.03 -4.98 -20.65
N GLY A 9 19.40 -3.83 -20.94
CA GLY A 9 18.30 -3.71 -21.89
C GLY A 9 16.93 -3.38 -21.29
N ASP A 10 16.74 -3.50 -19.97
CA ASP A 10 15.46 -3.18 -19.32
C ASP A 10 15.21 -1.66 -19.22
N GLN A 11 13.96 -1.22 -19.38
CA GLN A 11 13.57 0.19 -19.37
C GLN A 11 13.08 0.66 -17.99
N LEU A 12 13.72 1.70 -17.45
CA LEU A 12 13.36 2.37 -16.20
C LEU A 12 12.75 3.74 -16.48
N ARG A 13 11.77 4.15 -15.66
CA ARG A 13 11.09 5.43 -15.80
C ARG A 13 11.56 6.42 -14.73
N LEU A 14 11.94 7.62 -15.15
CA LEU A 14 12.43 8.72 -14.31
C LEU A 14 11.29 9.60 -13.78
N LEU A 15 11.62 10.44 -12.78
CA LEU A 15 10.69 11.39 -12.14
C LEU A 15 10.02 12.38 -13.12
N ASN A 16 10.73 12.76 -14.19
CA ASN A 16 10.21 13.64 -15.23
C ASN A 16 9.34 12.92 -16.29
N GLY A 17 9.13 11.61 -16.14
CA GLY A 17 8.32 10.78 -17.01
C GLY A 17 9.05 10.14 -18.19
N ALA A 18 10.34 10.41 -18.37
CA ALA A 18 11.16 9.82 -19.44
C ALA A 18 11.60 8.38 -19.12
N TYR A 19 11.98 7.62 -20.16
CA TYR A 19 12.48 6.25 -20.03
C TYR A 19 13.98 6.18 -20.35
N VAL A 20 14.72 5.40 -19.56
CA VAL A 20 16.16 5.12 -19.73
C VAL A 20 16.40 3.61 -19.70
N VAL A 21 17.46 3.13 -20.35
CA VAL A 21 17.78 1.70 -20.46
C VAL A 21 18.93 1.35 -19.52
N VAL A 22 18.85 0.22 -18.83
CA VAL A 22 19.95 -0.29 -17.98
C VAL A 22 21.06 -0.82 -18.90
N GLU A 23 22.27 -0.28 -18.76
CA GLU A 23 23.41 -0.65 -19.62
C GLU A 23 24.29 -1.74 -19.00
N GLU A 24 24.52 -1.74 -17.68
CA GLU A 24 25.35 -2.76 -17.00
C GLU A 24 24.98 -2.88 -15.51
N ILE A 25 25.21 -4.07 -14.92
CA ILE A 25 25.07 -4.34 -13.48
C ILE A 25 26.37 -4.94 -12.96
N ALA A 26 26.97 -4.31 -11.94
CA ALA A 26 28.17 -4.79 -11.27
C ALA A 26 27.90 -5.02 -9.78
N HIS A 27 28.40 -6.14 -9.24
CA HIS A 27 28.31 -6.49 -7.82
C HIS A 27 29.73 -6.46 -7.23
N GLU A 28 29.94 -5.66 -6.18
CA GLU A 28 31.20 -5.65 -5.43
C GLU A 28 31.02 -6.37 -4.09
N LEU A 29 31.90 -7.32 -3.80
CA LEU A 29 32.01 -8.00 -2.51
C LEU A 29 33.06 -7.28 -1.68
N LEU A 30 32.66 -6.72 -0.53
CA LEU A 30 33.55 -6.00 0.36
C LEU A 30 33.96 -6.89 1.53
N GLU A 31 35.27 -7.00 1.78
CA GLU A 31 35.87 -7.81 2.85
C GLU A 31 35.67 -7.19 4.25
N VAL A 32 35.37 -5.89 4.32
CA VAL A 32 35.05 -5.18 5.55
C VAL A 32 33.58 -4.76 5.56
N PRO A 33 32.86 -4.95 6.67
CA PRO A 33 31.47 -4.55 6.78
C PRO A 33 31.34 -3.03 6.61
N VAL A 34 30.60 -2.60 5.60
CA VAL A 34 30.28 -1.19 5.35
C VAL A 34 28.95 -0.87 6.02
N THR A 35 28.90 0.26 6.73
CA THR A 35 27.66 0.78 7.30
C THR A 35 26.74 1.24 6.19
N VAL A 36 25.69 0.47 5.94
CA VAL A 36 24.57 0.88 5.09
C VAL A 36 23.49 1.53 5.95
N TYR A 37 22.97 2.66 5.51
CA TYR A 37 21.89 3.37 6.19
C TYR A 37 20.58 3.02 5.50
N ASN A 38 19.65 2.40 6.25
CA ASN A 38 18.26 2.26 5.85
C ASN A 38 17.44 3.11 6.82
N PHE A 39 16.68 4.07 6.31
CA PHE A 39 15.78 4.86 7.15
C PHE A 39 14.34 4.46 6.86
N GLU A 40 13.59 4.15 7.91
CA GLU A 40 12.15 3.95 7.81
C GLU A 40 11.45 5.30 7.84
N VAL A 41 10.62 5.57 6.82
CA VAL A 41 9.80 6.79 6.72
C VAL A 41 8.43 6.50 7.32
N ALA A 42 7.95 7.39 8.20
CA ALA A 42 6.85 7.11 9.12
C ALA A 42 5.42 7.07 8.50
N ASP A 43 5.20 7.47 7.24
CA ASP A 43 3.83 7.67 6.71
C ASP A 43 3.60 7.29 5.23
N PHE A 44 4.63 6.84 4.50
CA PHE A 44 4.46 6.31 3.14
C PHE A 44 5.43 5.15 2.90
N HIS A 45 4.90 3.97 2.61
CA HIS A 45 5.66 2.78 2.20
C HIS A 45 6.23 2.92 0.79
N THR A 46 6.87 4.05 0.49
CA THR A 46 7.41 4.35 -0.83
C THR A 46 8.62 5.28 -0.69
N TYR A 47 9.76 4.85 -1.22
CA TYR A 47 10.98 5.68 -1.28
C TYR A 47 11.64 5.57 -2.65
N PHE A 48 12.34 6.63 -3.03
CA PHE A 48 13.17 6.71 -4.24
C PHE A 48 14.63 6.54 -3.83
N VAL A 49 15.41 5.74 -4.56
CA VAL A 49 16.85 5.53 -4.28
C VAL A 49 17.68 6.05 -5.45
N SER A 50 18.84 6.67 -5.12
CA SER A 50 19.88 7.15 -6.04
C SER A 50 19.51 8.38 -6.89
N GLY A 51 20.50 9.01 -7.51
CA GLY A 51 20.37 10.23 -8.33
C GLY A 51 19.40 10.14 -9.52
N SER A 52 18.85 8.96 -9.81
CA SER A 52 17.90 8.68 -10.89
C SER A 52 16.46 8.35 -10.43
N ALA A 53 16.19 8.28 -9.12
CA ALA A 53 14.85 8.17 -8.51
C ALA A 53 13.89 7.11 -9.12
N VAL A 54 14.17 5.82 -8.87
CA VAL A 54 13.26 4.70 -9.22
C VAL A 54 12.35 4.32 -8.04
N LEU A 55 11.08 4.00 -8.34
CA LEU A 55 9.99 3.69 -7.38
C LEU A 55 9.83 2.18 -7.14
N VAL A 56 9.89 1.70 -5.90
CA VAL A 56 9.66 0.28 -5.56
C VAL A 56 8.66 0.15 -4.40
N HIS A 57 7.62 -0.68 -4.56
CA HIS A 57 6.62 -1.02 -3.53
C HIS A 57 6.80 -2.48 -3.14
N ASN A 58 7.17 -2.75 -1.88
CA ASN A 58 7.18 -4.12 -1.35
C ASN A 58 5.79 -4.43 -0.80
N SER A 59 4.91 -4.98 -1.64
CA SER A 59 3.61 -5.48 -1.21
C SER A 59 3.81 -6.61 -0.19
N CYS A 60 3.38 -6.40 1.05
CA CYS A 60 3.34 -7.48 2.03
C CYS A 60 2.08 -8.32 1.79
N SER A 61 2.22 -9.40 1.02
CA SER A 61 1.22 -10.48 0.93
C SER A 61 1.19 -11.29 2.24
N GLY A 62 0.76 -10.64 3.33
CA GLY A 62 0.52 -11.25 4.63
C GLY A 62 -0.93 -11.72 4.76
N LYS A 63 -1.21 -12.54 5.79
CA LYS A 63 -2.58 -12.98 6.14
C LYS A 63 -3.52 -11.76 6.26
N PRO A 64 -4.81 -11.88 5.91
CA PRO A 64 -5.77 -10.78 6.05
C PRO A 64 -5.73 -10.18 7.47
N THR A 65 -5.61 -8.87 7.54
CA THR A 65 -5.55 -8.16 8.81
C THR A 65 -6.92 -8.18 9.47
N SER A 66 -6.98 -8.50 10.76
CA SER A 66 -8.27 -8.50 11.48
C SER A 66 -8.87 -7.09 11.55
N THR A 67 -10.20 -6.99 11.63
CA THR A 67 -10.91 -5.70 11.76
C THR A 67 -10.42 -4.88 12.95
N ASN A 68 -10.13 -5.52 14.08
CA ASN A 68 -9.59 -4.86 15.27
C ASN A 68 -8.19 -4.26 15.04
N GLN A 69 -7.34 -4.94 14.26
CA GLN A 69 -6.02 -4.42 13.88
C GLN A 69 -6.16 -3.26 12.89
N MET A 70 -7.04 -3.35 11.91
CA MET A 70 -7.31 -2.22 11.01
C MET A 70 -7.89 -1.01 11.76
N GLN A 71 -8.82 -1.23 12.69
CA GLN A 71 -9.33 -0.16 13.55
C GLN A 71 -8.22 0.46 14.42
N SER A 72 -7.22 -0.34 14.81
CA SER A 72 -6.03 0.18 15.50
C SER A 72 -5.18 1.05 14.58
N GLN A 73 -5.05 0.73 13.28
CA GLN A 73 -4.38 1.59 12.30
C GLN A 73 -5.11 2.93 12.15
N VAL A 74 -6.45 2.92 12.09
CA VAL A 74 -7.25 4.15 12.07
C VAL A 74 -6.98 5.02 13.30
N ARG A 75 -7.04 4.42 14.50
CA ARG A 75 -6.76 5.14 15.77
C ARG A 75 -5.33 5.68 15.86
N ARG A 76 -4.37 5.05 15.19
CA ARG A 76 -2.96 5.44 15.14
C ARG A 76 -2.63 6.38 13.98
N ASN A 77 -3.63 6.84 13.23
CA ASN A 77 -3.46 7.66 12.02
C ASN A 77 -2.65 7.00 10.89
N GLN A 78 -2.58 5.67 10.87
CA GLN A 78 -1.91 4.86 9.82
C GLN A 78 -2.87 4.50 8.67
N ALA A 79 -4.16 4.74 8.85
CA ALA A 79 -5.16 4.61 7.79
C ALA A 79 -5.34 5.93 7.03
N PRO A 80 -5.82 5.90 5.78
CA PRO A 80 -6.17 7.10 5.04
C PRO A 80 -7.15 7.99 5.80
N LYS A 81 -6.95 9.31 5.75
CA LYS A 81 -7.71 10.29 6.55
C LYS A 81 -9.22 10.28 6.35
N ALA A 82 -9.69 9.76 5.21
CA ALA A 82 -11.11 9.64 4.88
C ALA A 82 -11.80 8.49 5.61
N VAL A 83 -11.05 7.50 6.09
CA VAL A 83 -11.57 6.38 6.88
C VAL A 83 -11.93 6.90 8.28
N ASP A 84 -13.16 6.61 8.72
CA ASP A 84 -13.64 6.97 10.06
C ASP A 84 -13.50 5.79 11.03
N ARG A 85 -13.98 4.60 10.64
CA ARG A 85 -13.84 3.38 11.43
C ARG A 85 -14.02 2.10 10.62
N VAL A 86 -13.53 1.00 11.17
CA VAL A 86 -13.64 -0.37 10.69
C VAL A 86 -14.47 -1.18 11.68
N ASP A 87 -15.56 -1.75 11.19
CA ASP A 87 -16.52 -2.50 12.00
C ASP A 87 -16.53 -3.97 11.62
N GLY A 88 -16.56 -4.83 12.63
CA GLY A 88 -16.79 -6.26 12.44
C GLY A 88 -18.25 -6.59 12.13
N PRO A 89 -18.53 -7.86 11.81
CA PRO A 89 -19.90 -8.33 11.67
C PRO A 89 -20.60 -8.29 13.03
N HIS A 90 -21.75 -7.61 13.10
CA HIS A 90 -22.58 -7.52 14.31
C HIS A 90 -23.62 -8.65 14.37
N ILE A 91 -24.01 -9.19 13.21
CA ILE A 91 -24.94 -10.30 13.07
C ILE A 91 -24.38 -11.36 12.13
N ALA A 92 -24.84 -12.60 12.28
CA ALA A 92 -24.43 -13.70 11.41
C ALA A 92 -24.75 -13.39 9.94
N GLY A 93 -23.75 -13.53 9.07
CA GLY A 93 -23.86 -13.25 7.64
C GLY A 93 -23.62 -11.79 7.23
N GLN A 94 -23.44 -10.87 8.16
CA GLN A 94 -22.94 -9.52 7.83
C GLN A 94 -21.46 -9.61 7.45
N GLN A 95 -21.03 -8.82 6.48
CA GLN A 95 -19.62 -8.65 6.19
C GLN A 95 -19.00 -7.63 7.16
N PRO A 96 -17.70 -7.75 7.49
CA PRO A 96 -16.93 -6.61 7.95
C PRO A 96 -17.11 -5.42 7.00
N HIS A 97 -17.20 -4.21 7.54
CA HIS A 97 -17.41 -3.01 6.74
C HIS A 97 -16.66 -1.80 7.31
N ILE A 98 -16.49 -0.78 6.47
CA ILE A 98 -15.79 0.46 6.79
C ILE A 98 -16.77 1.61 6.64
N HIS A 99 -16.73 2.54 7.60
CA HIS A 99 -17.39 3.84 7.51
C HIS A 99 -16.37 4.91 7.14
N PHE A 100 -16.74 5.77 6.20
CA PHE A 100 -15.98 6.94 5.80
C PHE A 100 -16.54 8.21 6.44
N LYS A 101 -15.72 9.26 6.55
CA LYS A 101 -16.10 10.54 7.15
C LYS A 101 -17.17 11.31 6.39
N ASP A 102 -17.37 11.00 5.11
CA ASP A 102 -18.45 11.55 4.29
C ASP A 102 -19.80 10.83 4.51
N GLY A 103 -19.83 9.84 5.41
CA GLY A 103 -21.01 9.05 5.74
C GLY A 103 -21.19 7.81 4.85
N THR A 104 -20.40 7.64 3.79
CA THR A 104 -20.46 6.44 2.94
C THR A 104 -19.84 5.23 3.64
N SER A 105 -20.15 4.03 3.16
CA SER A 105 -19.60 2.80 3.72
C SER A 105 -19.47 1.67 2.71
N ILE A 106 -18.48 0.78 2.92
CA ILE A 106 -18.23 -0.40 2.07
C ILE A 106 -18.05 -1.66 2.90
N ASN A 107 -18.47 -2.79 2.34
CA ASN A 107 -18.16 -4.12 2.82
C ASN A 107 -16.75 -4.56 2.39
N MET A 108 -16.24 -5.63 3.00
CA MET A 108 -14.92 -6.21 2.71
C MET A 108 -14.71 -6.64 1.26
N ASP A 109 -15.78 -7.00 0.55
CA ASP A 109 -15.77 -7.35 -0.88
C ASP A 109 -15.88 -6.13 -1.81
N GLY A 110 -15.90 -4.92 -1.25
CA GLY A 110 -15.96 -3.66 -1.99
C GLY A 110 -17.38 -3.21 -2.36
N THR A 111 -18.40 -4.00 -2.02
CA THR A 111 -19.79 -3.58 -2.23
C THR A 111 -20.19 -2.46 -1.26
N ILE A 112 -21.09 -1.58 -1.68
CA ILE A 112 -21.60 -0.49 -0.83
C ILE A 112 -22.44 -1.08 0.31
N HIS A 113 -22.13 -0.70 1.55
CA HIS A 113 -22.84 -1.16 2.74
C HIS A 113 -24.15 -0.39 2.95
N ASP A 114 -24.12 0.94 2.90
CA ASP A 114 -25.30 1.80 2.94
C ASP A 114 -25.38 2.70 1.70
N LYS A 115 -26.45 2.52 0.91
CA LYS A 115 -26.69 3.31 -0.31
C LYS A 115 -27.26 4.71 -0.02
N ILE A 116 -27.72 4.98 1.21
CA ILE A 116 -28.35 6.25 1.58
C ILE A 116 -27.38 7.42 1.40
N ASN A 117 -26.11 7.22 1.79
CA ASN A 117 -25.08 8.25 1.71
C ASN A 117 -24.32 8.25 0.37
N GLY A 118 -24.72 7.39 -0.58
CA GLY A 118 -24.19 7.36 -1.93
C GLY A 118 -22.97 6.45 -2.12
N ILE A 119 -22.17 6.77 -3.14
CA ILE A 119 -21.01 5.98 -3.56
C ILE A 119 -19.75 6.57 -2.91
N PRO A 120 -18.98 5.78 -2.12
CA PRO A 120 -17.73 6.22 -1.52
C PRO A 120 -16.70 6.69 -2.55
N THR A 121 -15.97 7.77 -2.23
CA THR A 121 -14.82 8.19 -3.03
C THR A 121 -13.57 7.43 -2.62
N ILE A 122 -13.19 6.40 -3.38
CA ILE A 122 -12.01 5.57 -3.12
C ILE A 122 -10.78 6.14 -3.84
N THR A 123 -9.87 6.77 -3.08
CA THR A 123 -8.58 7.25 -3.60
C THR A 123 -7.59 6.09 -3.77
N LYS A 124 -6.50 6.30 -4.51
CA LYS A 124 -5.43 5.30 -4.66
C LYS A 124 -4.84 4.87 -3.32
N GLN A 125 -4.67 5.79 -2.38
CA GLN A 125 -4.17 5.48 -1.03
C GLN A 125 -5.14 4.61 -0.25
N ILE A 126 -6.45 4.86 -0.37
CA ILE A 126 -7.49 4.02 0.24
C ILE A 126 -7.46 2.62 -0.37
N LYS A 127 -7.38 2.51 -1.69
CA LYS A 127 -7.31 1.22 -2.38
C LYS A 127 -6.09 0.39 -1.95
N ILE A 128 -4.91 0.99 -1.93
CA ILE A 128 -3.67 0.32 -1.48
C ILE A 128 -3.81 -0.16 -0.04
N TRP A 129 -4.28 0.72 0.86
CA TRP A 129 -4.44 0.36 2.27
C TRP A 129 -5.46 -0.77 2.47
N LEU A 130 -6.54 -0.80 1.68
CA LEU A 130 -7.52 -1.90 1.70
C LEU A 130 -6.88 -3.21 1.21
N GLU A 131 -6.20 -3.18 0.07
CA GLU A 131 -5.53 -4.35 -0.52
C GLU A 131 -4.42 -4.91 0.40
N ASP A 132 -3.60 -4.05 1.02
CA ASP A 132 -2.56 -4.42 1.99
C ASP A 132 -3.14 -5.08 3.25
N ASN A 133 -4.41 -4.80 3.58
CA ASN A 133 -5.12 -5.45 4.68
C ASN A 133 -5.98 -6.64 4.23
N GLY A 134 -5.91 -7.04 2.96
CA GLY A 134 -6.63 -8.18 2.41
C GLY A 134 -8.09 -7.90 2.05
N TRP A 135 -8.48 -6.64 1.90
CA TRP A 135 -9.80 -6.22 1.42
C TRP A 135 -9.77 -6.08 -0.10
N SER A 136 -10.88 -6.44 -0.74
CA SER A 136 -11.00 -6.35 -2.19
C SER A 136 -11.96 -5.25 -2.55
N VAL A 137 -11.51 -4.25 -3.30
CA VAL A 137 -12.35 -3.14 -3.75
C VAL A 137 -12.46 -3.23 -5.27
N LYS A 138 -13.66 -3.55 -5.77
CA LYS A 138 -13.93 -3.65 -7.21
C LYS A 138 -14.10 -2.28 -7.86
#